data_AF-A0A482W5G1-F1
#
_entry.id   AF-A0A482W5G1-F1
#
_cell.length_a   1.000
_cell.length_b   1.000
_cell.length_c   1.000
_cell.angle_alpha   90.00
_cell.angle_beta   90.00
_cell.angle_gamma   90.00
#
_symmetry.space_group_name_H-M   'P 1'
#
loop_
_entity.id
_entity.type
_entity.pdbx_description
1 polymer ?
#
loop_
_entity_poly.entity_id
_entity_poly.type
_entity_poly.pdbx_seq_one_letter_code
_entity_poly.pdbx_strand_id
1 'polypeptide(L)'
;MGNYRGTLYSKRHVSLSPEEEKFWDFSFHEMAIYDLKALINYVRITANVPQIIYIGYSIGGTTSFIYGSLRPEEAASSIKVVINLAPGVYFRHSTAPYTFTILPFIHFVVVSKLESV
;
A
#
# COMPACT_ATOMS: atom_id res chain seq x y z
N MET A 1 8.08 -9.59 8.46
CA MET A 1 7.76 -9.22 7.06
C MET A 1 6.27 -8.95 6.98
N GLY A 2 5.85 -7.87 6.33
CA GLY A 2 4.43 -7.53 6.17
C GLY A 2 3.82 -8.14 4.91
N ASN A 3 2.56 -8.58 4.98
CA ASN A 3 1.81 -9.12 3.85
C ASN A 3 0.56 -8.26 3.60
N TYR A 4 0.47 -7.64 2.41
CA TYR A 4 -0.69 -6.86 2.01
C TYR A 4 -1.91 -7.75 1.77
N ARG A 5 -3.11 -7.18 1.96
CA ARG A 5 -4.39 -7.82 1.66
C ARG A 5 -4.41 -8.43 0.26
N GLY A 6 -5.03 -9.59 0.13
CA GLY A 6 -5.14 -10.33 -1.13
C GLY A 6 -3.93 -11.20 -1.50
N THR A 7 -2.78 -11.04 -0.83
CA THR A 7 -1.66 -12.00 -0.97
C THR A 7 -2.02 -13.35 -0.35
N LEU A 8 -1.29 -14.42 -0.70
CA LEU A 8 -1.54 -15.79 -0.20
C LEU A 8 -1.74 -15.87 1.32
N TYR A 9 -1.00 -15.06 2.08
CA TYR A 9 -1.02 -15.07 3.55
C TYR A 9 -2.00 -14.06 4.18
N SER A 10 -2.69 -13.26 3.37
CA SER A 10 -3.57 -12.18 3.82
C SER A 10 -4.90 -12.17 3.05
N LYS A 11 -5.56 -13.34 2.93
CA LYS A 11 -6.88 -13.50 2.27
C LYS A 11 -8.05 -13.73 3.24
N ARG A 12 -8.01 -13.15 4.44
CA ARG A 12 -9.13 -13.24 5.40
C ARG A 12 -9.72 -11.85 5.61
N HIS A 13 -11.04 -11.79 5.72
CA HIS A 13 -11.78 -10.59 6.07
C HIS A 13 -12.81 -10.92 7.15
N VAL A 14 -13.17 -9.94 7.99
CA VAL A 14 -14.05 -10.17 9.14
C VAL A 14 -15.48 -10.54 8.74
N SER A 15 -15.91 -10.10 7.56
CA SER A 15 -17.30 -10.23 7.09
C SER A 15 -17.44 -10.62 5.62
N LEU A 16 -16.34 -10.72 4.86
CA LEU A 16 -16.37 -10.99 3.42
C LEU A 16 -15.57 -12.25 3.13
N SER A 17 -16.08 -13.06 2.21
CA SER A 17 -15.41 -14.24 1.69
C SER A 17 -14.54 -13.87 0.48
N PRO A 18 -13.37 -14.51 0.27
CA PRO A 18 -12.57 -14.31 -0.95
C PRO A 18 -13.28 -14.64 -2.26
N GLU A 19 -14.43 -15.32 -2.22
CA GLU A 19 -15.29 -15.61 -3.36
C GLU A 19 -16.19 -14.42 -3.74
N GLU A 20 -16.35 -13.43 -2.86
CA GLU A 20 -17.15 -12.22 -3.11
C GLU A 20 -16.32 -11.16 -3.84
N GLU A 21 -16.87 -10.55 -4.91
CA GLU A 21 -16.18 -9.49 -5.65
C GLU A 21 -15.76 -8.31 -4.76
N LYS A 22 -16.62 -7.94 -3.81
CA LYS A 22 -16.38 -6.87 -2.84
C LYS A 22 -15.16 -7.11 -1.96
N PHE A 23 -14.74 -8.36 -1.75
CA PHE A 23 -13.50 -8.68 -1.04
C PHE A 23 -12.27 -8.10 -1.77
N TRP A 24 -12.32 -8.07 -3.11
CA TRP A 24 -11.24 -7.63 -3.98
C TRP A 24 -11.33 -6.17 -4.40
N ASP A 25 -12.32 -5.43 -3.90
CA ASP A 25 -12.49 -4.00 -4.18
C ASP A 25 -11.50 -3.14 -3.35
N PHE A 26 -10.21 -3.32 -3.63
CA PHE A 26 -9.12 -2.54 -3.06
C PHE A 26 -8.01 -2.32 -4.09
N SER A 27 -7.21 -1.31 -3.83
CA SER A 27 -6.03 -0.94 -4.61
C SER A 27 -4.84 -0.72 -3.69
N PHE A 28 -3.73 -0.22 -4.24
CA PHE A 28 -2.61 0.25 -3.45
C PHE A 28 -2.99 1.40 -2.50
N HIS A 29 -4.10 2.11 -2.73
CA HIS A 29 -4.60 3.14 -1.82
C HIS A 29 -4.97 2.53 -0.47
N GLU A 30 -5.87 1.55 -0.44
CA GLU A 30 -6.29 0.87 0.78
C GLU A 30 -5.10 0.16 1.47
N MET A 31 -4.18 -0.41 0.69
CA MET A 31 -2.94 -0.99 1.24
C MET A 31 -2.10 0.05 1.99
N ALA A 32 -2.03 1.29 1.49
CA ALA A 32 -1.27 2.35 2.14
C ALA A 32 -1.96 2.88 3.41
N ILE A 33 -3.25 3.18 3.35
CA ILE A 33 -3.94 3.87 4.45
C ILE A 33 -4.42 2.93 5.56
N TYR A 34 -4.65 1.64 5.24
CA TYR A 34 -5.11 0.65 6.21
C TYR A 34 -4.04 -0.38 6.55
N ASP A 35 -3.50 -1.10 5.56
CA ASP A 35 -2.59 -2.23 5.82
C ASP A 35 -1.27 -1.74 6.40
N LEU A 36 -0.62 -0.78 5.73
CA LEU A 36 0.67 -0.25 6.16
C LEU A 36 0.58 0.40 7.54
N LYS A 37 -0.48 1.17 7.82
CA LYS A 37 -0.76 1.73 9.15
C LYS A 37 -0.87 0.64 10.22
N ALA A 38 -1.69 -0.38 9.97
CA ALA A 38 -1.87 -1.49 10.91
C ALA A 38 -0.55 -2.25 11.15
N LEU A 39 0.23 -2.48 10.10
CA LEU A 39 1.55 -3.10 10.17
C LEU A 39 2.54 -2.30 11.02
N ILE A 40 2.66 -1.00 10.76
CA ILE A 40 3.57 -0.12 11.50
C ILE A 40 3.20 -0.13 12.98
N ASN A 41 1.91 0.05 13.30
CA ASN A 41 1.45 0.07 14.69
C ASN A 41 1.68 -1.27 15.39
N TYR A 42 1.35 -2.38 14.73
CA TYR A 42 1.58 -3.70 15.28
C TYR A 42 3.05 -3.94 15.61
N VAL A 43 3.97 -3.60 14.69
CA VAL A 43 5.41 -3.76 14.92
C VAL A 43 5.90 -2.85 16.04
N ARG A 44 5.50 -1.57 16.06
CA ARG A 44 5.89 -0.60 17.11
C ARG A 44 5.48 -1.07 18.50
N ILE A 45 4.23 -1.51 18.64
CA ILE A 45 3.68 -2.00 19.91
C ILE A 45 4.39 -3.29 20.32
N THR A 46 4.52 -4.25 19.41
CA THR A 46 5.12 -5.56 19.70
C THR A 46 6.59 -5.44 20.07
N ALA A 47 7.34 -4.59 19.37
CA ALA A 47 8.77 -4.36 19.65
C ALA A 47 9.01 -3.31 20.74
N ASN A 48 7.95 -2.66 21.25
CA ASN A 48 8.01 -1.56 22.20
C ASN A 48 8.97 -0.42 21.78
N VAL A 49 8.87 0.02 20.52
CA VAL A 49 9.68 1.11 19.96
C VAL A 49 8.82 2.27 19.48
N PRO A 50 9.26 3.52 19.67
CA PRO A 50 8.48 4.69 19.29
C PRO A 50 8.40 4.86 17.77
N GLN A 51 9.41 4.42 17.00
CA GLN A 51 9.46 4.52 15.55
C GLN A 51 10.13 3.29 14.93
N ILE A 52 9.81 2.99 13.68
CA ILE A 52 10.45 1.92 12.91
C ILE A 52 11.29 2.47 11.75
N ILE A 53 12.18 1.64 11.23
CA ILE A 53 12.77 1.81 9.91
C ILE A 53 11.89 1.05 8.92
N TYR A 54 11.36 1.74 7.91
CA TYR A 54 10.55 1.10 6.86
C TYR A 54 11.40 0.90 5.61
N ILE A 55 11.41 -0.32 5.08
CA ILE A 55 12.07 -0.65 3.81
C ILE A 55 10.99 -1.11 2.83
N GLY A 56 10.77 -0.33 1.77
CA GLY A 56 9.74 -0.58 0.77
C GLY A 56 10.34 -0.95 -0.57
N TYR A 57 10.02 -2.13 -1.10
CA TYR A 57 10.34 -2.50 -2.48
C TYR A 57 9.12 -2.35 -3.38
N SER A 58 9.28 -1.75 -4.57
CA SER A 58 8.20 -1.62 -5.56
C SER A 58 6.92 -1.01 -4.97
N ILE A 59 5.83 -1.77 -4.87
CA ILE A 59 4.56 -1.35 -4.24
C ILE A 59 4.71 -0.97 -2.77
N GLY A 60 5.67 -1.54 -2.03
CA GLY A 60 6.02 -1.09 -0.69
C GLY A 60 6.50 0.36 -0.69
N GLY A 61 7.27 0.73 -1.72
CA GLY A 61 7.65 2.12 -1.93
C GLY A 61 6.45 3.00 -2.26
N THR A 62 5.59 2.58 -3.19
CA THR A 62 4.36 3.29 -3.57
C THR A 62 3.48 3.58 -2.33
N THR A 63 3.23 2.57 -1.53
CA THR A 63 2.39 2.67 -0.32
C THR A 63 3.02 3.59 0.74
N SER A 64 4.35 3.60 0.89
CA SER A 64 5.03 4.55 1.78
C SER A 64 4.83 6.00 1.36
N PHE A 65 4.86 6.30 0.06
CA PHE A 65 4.62 7.66 -0.46
C PHE A 65 3.18 8.10 -0.25
N ILE A 66 2.20 7.21 -0.48
CA ILE A 66 0.79 7.50 -0.23
C ILE A 66 0.54 7.74 1.25
N TYR A 67 1.04 6.86 2.11
CA TYR A 67 0.88 6.98 3.57
C TYR A 67 1.53 8.27 4.10
N GLY A 68 2.77 8.57 3.70
CA GLY A 68 3.46 9.79 4.09
C GLY A 68 2.77 11.08 3.60
N SER A 69 2.17 11.05 2.41
CA SER A 69 1.45 12.20 1.84
C SER A 69 0.08 12.43 2.49
N LEU A 70 -0.68 11.36 2.73
CA LEU A 70 -2.05 11.47 3.26
C LEU A 70 -2.12 11.47 4.79
N ARG A 71 -1.08 10.99 5.48
CA ARG A 71 -1.01 10.87 6.95
C ARG A 71 0.34 11.37 7.50
N PRO A 72 0.75 12.63 7.19
CA PRO A 72 2.10 13.11 7.48
C PRO A 72 2.47 13.08 8.96
N GLU A 73 1.56 13.46 9.87
CA GLU A 73 1.82 13.44 11.32
C GLU A 73 1.93 12.01 11.88
N GLU A 74 1.06 11.10 11.43
CA GLU A 74 1.14 9.70 11.82
C GLU A 74 2.44 9.07 11.29
N ALA A 75 2.83 9.36 10.05
CA ALA A 75 4.08 8.88 9.47
C ALA A 75 5.30 9.41 10.22
N ALA A 76 5.37 10.72 10.49
CA ALA A 76 6.48 11.34 11.21
C ALA A 76 6.65 10.79 12.63
N SER A 77 5.54 10.53 13.32
CA SER A 77 5.57 9.98 14.69
C SER A 77 5.84 8.47 14.76
N SER A 78 5.75 7.74 13.65
CA SER A 78 5.83 6.27 13.64
C SER A 78 6.96 5.69 12.79
N ILE A 79 7.53 6.46 11.85
CA ILE A 79 8.60 6.04 10.96
C ILE A 79 9.79 6.97 11.12
N LYS A 80 10.95 6.40 11.44
CA LYS A 80 12.21 7.15 11.59
C LYS A 80 12.84 7.46 10.25
N VAL A 81 12.83 6.48 9.34
CA VAL A 81 13.34 6.62 7.97
C VAL A 81 12.64 5.63 7.05
N VAL A 82 12.45 6.05 5.80
CA VAL A 82 11.93 5.24 4.71
C VAL A 82 13.07 4.98 3.72
N ILE A 83 13.36 3.71 3.45
CA ILE A 83 14.32 3.29 2.42
C ILE A 83 13.53 2.61 1.31
N ASN A 84 13.46 3.27 0.16
CA ASN A 84 12.70 2.76 -0.99
C ASN A 84 13.62 2.15 -2.04
N LEU A 85 13.30 0.92 -2.43
CA LEU A 85 13.99 0.15 -3.46
C LEU A 85 13.06 0.04 -4.68
N ALA A 86 13.42 0.69 -5.78
CA ALA A 86 12.62 0.75 -7.02
C ALA A 86 11.13 1.14 -6.80
N PRO A 87 10.83 2.30 -6.16
CA PRO A 87 9.44 2.69 -5.88
C PRO A 87 8.66 3.02 -7.16
N GLY A 88 7.47 2.46 -7.30
CA GLY A 88 6.56 2.76 -8.41
C GLY A 88 5.65 3.94 -8.09
N VAL A 89 6.04 5.17 -8.45
CA VAL A 89 5.23 6.38 -8.15
C VAL A 89 4.59 6.95 -9.41
N TYR A 90 5.40 7.20 -10.45
CA TYR A 90 4.94 7.69 -11.74
C TYR A 90 5.39 6.73 -12.84
N PHE A 91 4.45 6.35 -13.71
CA PHE A 91 4.70 5.37 -14.77
C PHE A 91 4.76 5.98 -16.18
N ARG A 92 4.63 7.32 -16.30
CA ARG A 92 4.50 8.04 -17.57
C ARG A 92 5.63 7.74 -18.59
N HIS A 93 6.83 7.48 -18.11
CA HIS A 93 8.00 7.23 -18.95
C HIS A 93 8.53 5.80 -18.83
N SER A 94 7.77 4.89 -18.22
CA SER A 94 8.21 3.50 -18.11
C SER A 94 8.17 2.85 -19.50
N THR A 95 9.32 2.34 -19.94
CA THR A 95 9.47 1.58 -21.20
C THR A 95 9.23 0.09 -20.99
N ALA A 96 8.89 -0.32 -19.77
CA ALA A 96 8.70 -1.71 -19.47
C ALA A 96 7.46 -2.26 -20.20
N PRO A 97 7.51 -3.48 -20.76
CA PRO A 97 6.39 -4.03 -21.53
C PRO A 97 5.08 -4.13 -20.73
N TYR A 98 5.19 -4.40 -19.42
CA TYR A 98 4.03 -4.52 -18.52
C TYR A 98 3.29 -3.20 -18.32
N THR A 99 3.94 -2.05 -18.54
CA THR A 99 3.28 -0.75 -18.42
C THR A 99 2.16 -0.64 -19.46
N PHE A 100 2.37 -1.11 -20.68
CA PHE A 100 1.38 -1.02 -21.76
C PHE A 100 0.22 -2.01 -21.64
N THR A 101 0.41 -3.14 -20.95
CA THR A 101 -0.63 -4.16 -20.76
C THR A 101 -1.41 -3.99 -19.46
N ILE A 102 -0.80 -3.44 -18.41
CA ILE A 102 -1.39 -3.32 -17.07
C ILE A 102 -1.89 -1.89 -16.77
N LEU A 103 -1.32 -0.84 -17.37
CA LEU A 103 -1.79 0.55 -17.14
C LEU A 103 -3.27 0.78 -17.43
N PRO A 104 -3.90 0.20 -18.48
CA PRO A 104 -5.33 0.39 -18.71
C PRO A 104 -6.19 -0.12 -17.53
N PHE A 105 -5.78 -1.23 -16.91
CA PHE A 105 -6.45 -1.79 -15.74
C PHE A 105 -6.19 -0.96 -14.47
N ILE A 106 -4.96 -0.46 -14.28
CA ILE A 106 -4.62 0.39 -13.13
C ILE A 106 -5.28 1.76 -13.24
N HIS A 107 -5.30 2.39 -14.41
CA HIS A 107 -5.93 3.69 -14.63
C HIS A 107 -7.44 3.63 -14.36
N PHE A 108 -8.12 2.57 -14.83
CA PHE A 108 -9.54 2.37 -14.54
C PHE A 108 -9.82 2.23 -13.03
N VAL A 109 -9.04 1.43 -12.31
CA VAL A 109 -9.22 1.20 -10.86
C VAL A 109 -8.85 2.43 -10.00
N VAL A 110 -7.87 3.22 -10.44
CA VAL A 110 -7.37 4.37 -9.66
C VAL A 110 -8.18 5.65 -9.93
N VAL A 111 -8.53 5.92 -11.20
CA VAL A 111 -9.28 7.13 -11.56
C VAL A 111 -10.74 7.04 -11.11
N SER A 112 -11.39 5.88 -11.28
CA SER A 112 -12.78 5.69 -10.82
C SER A 112 -12.96 5.91 -9.31
N LYS A 113 -11.92 5.68 -8.52
CA LYS A 113 -11.94 5.80 -7.05
C LYS A 113 -11.50 7.17 -6.53
N LEU A 114 -10.71 7.92 -7.31
CA LEU A 114 -10.33 9.30 -6.99
C LEU A 114 -11.41 10.31 -7.39
N GLU A 115 -12.23 10.01 -8.41
CA GLU A 115 -13.34 10.87 -8.85
C GLU A 115 -14.62 10.68 -8.02
N SER A 116 -14.68 9.66 -7.15
CA SER A 116 -15.82 9.39 -6.26
C SER A 116 -15.70 10.04 -4.87
N VAL A 117 -14.75 10.95 -4.67
CA VAL A 117 -14.54 11.72 -3.42
C VAL A 117 -14.83 13.19 -3.66
#